data_AF-A0A3L7PU22-F1
#
_entry.id   AF-A0A3L7PU22-F1
#
_cell.length_a   1.000
_cell.length_b   1.000
_cell.length_c   1.000
_cell.angle_alpha   90.00
_cell.angle_beta   90.00
_cell.angle_gamma   90.00
#
_symmetry.space_group_name_H-M   'P 1'
#
loop_
_entity.id
_entity.type
_entity.pdbx_description
1 polymer ?
#
loop_
_entity_poly.entity_id
_entity_poly.type
_entity_poly.pdbx_seq_one_letter_code
_entity_poly.pdbx_strand_id
1 'polypeptide(L)'
;MPSVHANRRSSAPSESRGRPVVLASLLLAILLGLVSAGAWWGGWFGAKEDPRLTEVKTVMAEAAAKYPPDQAPKNMLDTAARVGAMVTVMAKIQSLPEDLRPKALEEGRKLMMKGMEARVDSYFAAPPEQRQKLIDDQLKQMQSMQKAFEGSRSMFQGLGGAQGGQAGGAQGRAGNQQTAGGPGPRSEEDRSAWRKRMIDGSSPSQRARWTEYFGEVEKRRQALGLPGGGGPGGPR
;
A
#
# COMPACT_ATOMS: atom_id res chain seq x y z
N MET A 1 90.92 13.70 62.42
CA MET A 1 90.72 12.26 62.10
C MET A 1 89.79 11.68 63.17
N PRO A 2 88.83 10.78 62.89
CA PRO A 2 88.65 9.87 61.75
C PRO A 2 87.26 9.94 61.06
N SER A 3 87.08 9.02 60.12
CA SER A 3 86.11 8.86 59.02
C SER A 3 84.75 8.25 59.39
N VAL A 4 83.75 8.31 58.46
CA VAL A 4 83.02 7.15 57.86
C VAL A 4 81.82 7.60 56.97
N HIS A 5 81.94 7.25 55.68
CA HIS A 5 81.01 6.84 54.59
C HIS A 5 79.53 7.27 54.39
N ALA A 6 79.23 7.41 53.08
CA ALA A 6 77.99 7.15 52.31
C ALA A 6 76.88 8.24 52.37
N ASN A 7 76.07 8.51 51.33
CA ASN A 7 75.64 7.67 50.23
C ASN A 7 75.09 8.53 49.06
N ARG A 8 75.25 8.01 47.84
CA ARG A 8 74.67 8.50 46.57
C ARG A 8 73.16 8.23 46.57
N ARG A 9 72.30 9.19 46.21
CA ARG A 9 70.97 8.89 45.62
C ARG A 9 70.58 9.91 44.56
N SER A 10 70.60 9.44 43.33
CA SER A 10 69.86 9.98 42.20
C SER A 10 68.36 9.79 42.45
N SER A 11 67.58 10.85 42.30
CA SER A 11 66.12 10.74 42.18
C SER A 11 65.76 10.79 40.70
N ALA A 12 65.30 9.66 40.17
CA ALA A 12 64.65 9.59 38.87
C ALA A 12 63.28 10.30 38.92
N PRO A 13 62.80 10.89 37.82
CA PRO A 13 61.45 11.43 37.76
C PRO A 13 60.41 10.31 37.65
N SER A 14 59.38 10.37 38.51
CA SER A 14 58.26 9.43 38.55
C SER A 14 57.21 9.72 37.46
N GLU A 15 57.06 8.76 36.55
CA GLU A 15 55.82 8.09 36.14
C GLU A 15 54.57 8.93 35.75
N SER A 16 54.28 8.88 34.44
CA SER A 16 53.10 9.38 33.75
C SER A 16 51.83 8.54 33.99
N ARG A 17 51.09 8.79 35.09
CA ARG A 17 49.87 8.02 35.47
C ARG A 17 48.51 8.56 34.96
N GLY A 18 48.47 9.53 34.04
CA GLY A 18 47.19 10.13 33.59
C GLY A 18 46.66 9.66 32.23
N ARG A 19 47.49 9.06 31.37
CA ARG A 19 47.14 8.78 29.96
C ARG A 19 46.27 7.53 29.73
N PRO A 20 46.36 6.42 30.50
CA PRO A 20 45.58 5.22 30.18
C PRO A 20 44.11 5.35 30.58
N VAL A 21 43.79 6.15 31.60
CA VAL A 21 42.40 6.36 32.05
C VAL A 21 41.61 7.19 31.03
N VAL A 22 42.21 8.25 30.49
CA VAL A 22 41.58 9.10 29.46
C VAL A 22 41.35 8.34 28.15
N LEU A 23 42.30 7.48 27.75
CA LEU A 23 42.16 6.62 26.58
C LEU A 23 41.08 5.54 26.78
N ALA A 24 41.00 4.95 27.98
CA ALA A 24 39.95 3.99 28.32
C ALA A 24 38.55 4.63 28.31
N SER A 25 38.40 5.85 28.83
CA SER A 25 37.14 6.60 28.81
C SER A 25 36.70 6.97 27.37
N LEU A 26 37.65 7.36 26.52
CA LEU A 26 37.37 7.64 25.11
C LEU A 26 36.94 6.39 24.33
N LEU A 27 37.60 5.25 24.55
CA LEU A 27 37.22 3.99 23.92
C LEU A 27 35.84 3.49 24.37
N LEU A 28 35.50 3.67 25.65
CA LEU A 28 34.17 3.32 26.17
C LEU A 28 33.07 4.22 25.57
N ALA A 29 33.33 5.52 25.43
CA ALA A 29 32.39 6.46 24.82
C ALA A 29 32.16 6.15 23.33
N ILE A 30 33.21 5.78 22.59
CA ILE A 30 33.10 5.35 21.18
C ILE A 30 32.32 4.05 21.07
N LEU A 31 32.57 3.08 21.95
CA LEU A 31 31.82 1.82 22.00
C LEU A 31 30.33 2.06 22.31
N LEU A 32 30.00 2.92 23.28
CA LEU A 32 28.62 3.29 23.57
C LEU A 32 27.97 4.02 22.38
N GLY A 33 28.70 4.91 21.70
CA GLY A 33 28.24 5.60 20.50
C GLY A 33 27.95 4.64 19.34
N LEU A 34 28.82 3.65 19.12
CA LEU A 34 28.64 2.63 18.08
C LEU A 34 27.48 1.67 18.39
N VAL A 35 27.29 1.28 19.66
CA VAL A 35 26.13 0.49 20.08
C VAL A 35 24.83 1.28 19.93
N SER A 36 24.85 2.57 20.27
CA SER A 36 23.69 3.45 20.14
C SER A 36 23.36 3.72 18.66
N ALA A 37 24.36 3.94 17.81
CA ALA A 37 24.19 4.10 16.37
C ALA A 37 23.72 2.78 15.71
N GLY A 38 24.24 1.63 16.16
CA GLY A 38 23.77 0.31 15.75
C GLY A 38 22.32 0.05 16.17
N ALA A 39 21.92 0.46 17.37
CA ALA A 39 20.53 0.39 17.83
C ALA A 39 19.61 1.36 17.05
N TRP A 40 20.13 2.53 16.66
CA TRP A 40 19.42 3.49 15.81
C TRP A 40 19.23 2.95 14.38
N TRP A 41 20.26 2.34 13.79
CA TRP A 41 20.17 1.71 12.47
C TRP A 41 19.40 0.39 12.47
N GLY A 42 19.44 -0.35 13.59
CA GLY A 42 18.65 -1.56 13.83
C GLY A 42 17.17 -1.29 14.13
N GLY A 43 16.70 -0.04 14.01
CA GLY A 43 15.29 0.30 14.15
C GLY A 43 14.78 0.30 15.60
N TRP A 44 15.65 0.24 16.61
CA TRP A 44 15.24 0.25 18.02
C TRP A 44 14.59 1.58 18.43
N PHE A 45 14.93 2.67 17.72
CA PHE A 45 14.35 4.02 17.87
C PHE A 45 13.63 4.54 16.61
N GLY A 46 13.54 3.74 15.54
CA GLY A 46 12.76 4.08 14.36
C GLY A 46 11.27 3.93 14.66
N ALA A 47 10.46 4.93 14.32
CA ALA A 47 9.02 4.95 14.57
C ALA A 47 8.40 3.58 14.23
N LYS A 48 8.05 2.81 15.26
CA LYS A 48 7.36 1.53 15.08
C LYS A 48 6.09 1.84 14.29
N GLU A 49 6.00 1.30 13.08
CA GLU A 49 4.76 1.35 12.33
C GLU A 49 3.66 0.80 13.22
N ASP A 50 2.53 1.51 13.29
CA ASP A 50 1.46 1.15 14.21
C ASP A 50 1.11 -0.34 14.02
N PRO A 51 1.13 -1.16 15.08
CA PRO A 51 0.84 -2.58 14.98
C PRO A 51 -0.48 -2.87 14.24
N ARG A 52 -1.47 -1.98 14.36
CA ARG A 52 -2.77 -2.07 13.69
C ARG A 52 -2.65 -1.92 12.18
N LEU A 53 -1.81 -1.00 11.72
CA LEU A 53 -1.55 -0.83 10.28
C LEU A 53 -0.78 -2.03 9.72
N THR A 54 0.18 -2.55 10.50
CA THR A 54 0.94 -3.76 10.14
C THR A 54 0.02 -4.96 9.99
N GLU A 55 -0.91 -5.17 10.92
CA GLU A 55 -1.90 -6.25 10.86
C GLU A 55 -2.77 -6.15 9.60
N VAL A 56 -3.23 -4.96 9.24
CA VAL A 56 -4.02 -4.75 8.02
C VAL A 56 -3.20 -5.06 6.77
N LYS A 57 -1.93 -4.64 6.72
CA LYS A 57 -1.03 -4.99 5.60
C LYS A 57 -0.84 -6.50 5.47
N THR A 58 -0.65 -7.20 6.60
CA THR A 58 -0.52 -8.66 6.61
C THR A 58 -1.77 -9.33 6.08
N VAL A 59 -2.95 -8.93 6.55
CA VAL A 59 -4.22 -9.51 6.07
C VAL A 59 -4.45 -9.21 4.59
N MET A 60 -4.09 -8.01 4.12
CA MET A 60 -4.13 -7.68 2.69
C MET A 60 -3.17 -8.56 1.87
N ALA A 61 -1.94 -8.74 2.34
CA ALA A 61 -0.93 -9.55 1.66
C ALA A 61 -1.32 -11.02 1.62
N GLU A 62 -1.84 -11.57 2.72
CA GLU A 62 -2.37 -12.94 2.78
C GLU A 62 -3.57 -13.13 1.85
N ALA A 63 -4.51 -12.18 1.84
CA ALA A 63 -5.65 -12.21 0.93
C ALA A 63 -5.21 -12.15 -0.53
N ALA A 64 -4.22 -11.30 -0.87
CA ALA A 64 -3.68 -11.19 -2.22
C ALA A 64 -2.86 -12.43 -2.63
N ALA A 65 -2.13 -13.05 -1.70
CA ALA A 65 -1.39 -14.28 -1.95
C ALA A 65 -2.33 -15.46 -2.17
N LYS A 66 -3.41 -15.55 -1.37
CA LYS A 66 -4.43 -16.60 -1.50
C LYS A 66 -5.31 -16.41 -2.72
N TYR A 67 -5.60 -15.16 -3.07
CA TYR A 67 -6.46 -14.79 -4.18
C TYR A 67 -5.78 -13.75 -5.08
N PRO A 68 -4.83 -14.17 -5.93
CA PRO A 68 -4.12 -13.25 -6.78
C PRO A 68 -5.08 -12.48 -7.71
N PRO A 69 -4.89 -11.16 -7.88
CA PRO A 69 -5.79 -10.31 -8.68
C PRO A 69 -5.76 -10.64 -10.18
N ASP A 70 -4.73 -11.35 -10.65
CA ASP A 70 -4.52 -11.84 -12.00
C ASP A 70 -5.10 -13.24 -12.25
N GLN A 71 -5.50 -13.97 -11.20
CA GLN A 71 -6.12 -15.28 -11.33
C GLN A 71 -7.64 -15.19 -11.35
N ALA A 72 -8.28 -15.77 -12.37
CA ALA A 72 -9.74 -15.86 -12.43
C ALA A 72 -10.30 -16.79 -11.35
N PRO A 73 -11.48 -16.48 -10.79
CA PRO A 73 -12.12 -17.38 -9.85
C PRO A 73 -12.55 -18.67 -10.53
N LYS A 74 -12.27 -19.82 -9.90
CA LYS A 74 -12.53 -21.14 -10.50
C LYS A 74 -14.01 -21.49 -10.55
N ASN A 75 -14.79 -20.97 -9.62
CA ASN A 75 -16.23 -21.22 -9.49
C ASN A 75 -16.89 -20.16 -8.59
N MET A 76 -18.20 -20.28 -8.38
CA MET A 76 -18.97 -19.38 -7.52
C MET A 76 -18.49 -19.41 -6.06
N LEU A 77 -18.06 -20.57 -5.55
CA LEU A 77 -17.54 -20.69 -4.18
C LEU A 77 -16.22 -19.92 -4.02
N ASP A 78 -15.30 -20.03 -4.97
CA ASP A 78 -14.05 -19.26 -5.01
C ASP A 78 -14.33 -17.76 -5.14
N THR A 79 -15.33 -17.38 -5.94
CA THR A 79 -15.76 -15.97 -6.06
C THR A 79 -16.29 -15.44 -4.73
N ALA A 80 -17.14 -16.20 -4.04
CA ALA A 80 -17.67 -15.83 -2.72
C ALA A 80 -16.56 -15.73 -1.68
N ALA A 81 -15.59 -16.65 -1.68
CA ALA A 81 -14.46 -16.62 -0.77
C ALA A 81 -13.56 -15.39 -0.98
N ARG A 82 -13.33 -15.01 -2.25
CA ARG A 82 -12.60 -13.78 -2.61
C ARG A 82 -13.31 -12.52 -2.10
N VAL A 83 -14.62 -12.42 -2.34
CA VAL A 83 -15.41 -11.28 -1.84
C VAL A 83 -15.40 -11.26 -0.31
N GLY A 84 -15.55 -12.41 0.36
CA GLY A 84 -15.44 -12.51 1.82
C GLY A 84 -14.08 -12.04 2.36
N ALA A 85 -12.98 -12.37 1.68
CA ALA A 85 -11.66 -11.87 2.03
C ALA A 85 -11.58 -10.34 1.88
N MET A 86 -12.13 -9.79 0.80
CA MET A 86 -12.19 -8.34 0.59
C MET A 86 -13.07 -7.64 1.64
N VAL A 87 -14.21 -8.23 2.02
CA VAL A 87 -15.06 -7.73 3.12
C VAL A 87 -14.28 -7.69 4.43
N THR A 88 -13.54 -8.76 4.74
CA THR A 88 -12.70 -8.84 5.94
C THR A 88 -11.62 -7.76 5.95
N VAL A 89 -10.94 -7.55 4.83
CA VAL A 89 -9.94 -6.49 4.67
C VAL A 89 -10.58 -5.13 4.90
N MET A 90 -11.73 -4.85 4.28
CA MET A 90 -12.40 -3.55 4.42
C MET A 90 -12.91 -3.31 5.84
N ALA A 91 -13.43 -4.34 6.52
CA ALA A 91 -13.83 -4.26 7.92
C ALA A 91 -12.63 -3.91 8.82
N LYS A 92 -11.48 -4.54 8.60
CA LYS A 92 -10.26 -4.21 9.35
C LYS A 92 -9.78 -2.79 9.06
N ILE A 93 -9.81 -2.33 7.81
CA ILE A 93 -9.50 -0.93 7.48
C ILE A 93 -10.45 0.01 8.23
N GLN A 94 -11.76 -0.24 8.23
CA GLN A 94 -12.74 0.61 8.90
C GLN A 94 -12.55 0.66 10.42
N SER A 95 -12.08 -0.43 11.03
CA SER A 95 -11.72 -0.45 12.46
C SER A 95 -10.46 0.33 12.80
N LEU A 96 -9.67 0.76 11.81
CA LEU A 96 -8.50 1.60 12.06
C LEU A 96 -8.93 3.03 12.45
N PRO A 97 -8.14 3.69 13.31
CA PRO A 97 -8.20 5.15 13.52
C PRO A 97 -8.21 5.95 12.21
N GLU A 98 -8.87 7.11 12.20
CA GLU A 98 -9.11 7.89 10.98
C GLU A 98 -7.84 8.31 10.24
N ASP A 99 -6.74 8.51 10.95
CA ASP A 99 -5.42 8.87 10.43
C ASP A 99 -4.67 7.70 9.78
N LEU A 100 -5.01 6.46 10.14
CA LEU A 100 -4.41 5.24 9.60
C LEU A 100 -5.19 4.65 8.43
N ARG A 101 -6.51 4.91 8.35
CA ARG A 101 -7.35 4.45 7.23
C ARG A 101 -6.80 4.85 5.86
N PRO A 102 -6.38 6.11 5.61
CA PRO A 102 -5.85 6.52 4.31
C PRO A 102 -4.58 5.75 3.92
N LYS A 103 -3.71 5.43 4.89
CA LYS A 103 -2.48 4.67 4.66
C LYS A 103 -2.79 3.22 4.26
N ALA A 104 -3.75 2.59 4.93
CA ALA A 104 -4.19 1.24 4.57
C ALA A 104 -4.89 1.22 3.19
N LEU A 105 -5.75 2.21 2.90
CA LEU A 105 -6.39 2.35 1.59
C LEU A 105 -5.39 2.59 0.46
N GLU A 106 -4.34 3.37 0.72
CA GLU A 106 -3.25 3.57 -0.22
C GLU A 106 -2.50 2.28 -0.53
N GLU A 107 -2.24 1.44 0.48
CA GLU A 107 -1.60 0.15 0.27
C GLU A 107 -2.48 -0.79 -0.58
N GLY A 108 -3.78 -0.87 -0.26
CA GLY A 108 -4.74 -1.60 -1.09
C GLY A 108 -4.78 -1.08 -2.53
N ARG A 109 -4.68 0.24 -2.74
CA ARG A 109 -4.58 0.85 -4.07
C ARG A 109 -3.32 0.41 -4.82
N LYS A 110 -2.15 0.34 -4.17
CA LYS A 110 -0.91 -0.14 -4.81
C LYS A 110 -1.05 -1.58 -5.27
N LEU A 111 -1.61 -2.46 -4.45
CA LEU A 111 -1.87 -3.86 -4.82
C LEU A 111 -2.80 -3.96 -6.04
N MET A 112 -3.87 -3.16 -6.08
CA MET A 112 -4.78 -3.11 -7.22
C MET A 112 -4.08 -2.63 -8.49
N MET A 113 -3.26 -1.57 -8.40
CA MET A 113 -2.49 -1.05 -9.54
C MET A 113 -1.48 -2.08 -10.06
N LYS A 114 -0.80 -2.82 -9.18
CA LYS A 114 0.09 -3.92 -9.57
C LYS A 114 -0.66 -5.03 -10.32
N GLY A 115 -1.86 -5.39 -9.87
CA GLY A 115 -2.71 -6.36 -10.57
C GLY A 115 -3.16 -5.85 -11.95
N MET A 116 -3.46 -4.56 -12.06
CA MET A 116 -3.78 -3.93 -13.34
C MET A 116 -2.59 -3.96 -14.31
N GLU A 117 -1.40 -3.65 -13.83
CA GLU A 117 -0.17 -3.71 -14.61
C GLU A 117 0.11 -5.13 -15.11
N ALA A 118 -0.07 -6.15 -14.27
CA ALA A 118 0.05 -7.55 -14.69
C ALA A 118 -0.95 -7.94 -15.80
N ARG A 119 -2.18 -7.41 -15.79
CA ARG A 119 -3.16 -7.64 -16.87
C ARG A 119 -2.74 -6.98 -18.17
N VAL A 120 -2.19 -5.77 -18.10
CA VAL A 120 -1.64 -5.08 -19.27
C VAL A 120 -0.44 -5.87 -19.82
N ASP A 121 0.47 -6.29 -18.94
CA ASP A 121 1.64 -7.07 -19.34
C ASP A 121 1.26 -8.40 -19.98
N SER A 122 0.30 -9.14 -19.42
CA SER A 122 -0.20 -10.37 -20.02
C SER A 122 -0.82 -10.15 -21.40
N TYR A 123 -1.52 -9.03 -21.61
CA TYR A 123 -2.07 -8.67 -22.93
C TYR A 123 -0.97 -8.44 -23.98
N PHE A 124 0.08 -7.69 -23.63
CA PHE A 124 1.18 -7.43 -24.56
C PHE A 124 2.10 -8.63 -24.76
N ALA A 125 2.22 -9.50 -23.77
CA ALA A 125 2.97 -10.75 -23.86
C ALA A 125 2.23 -11.85 -24.64
N ALA A 126 0.90 -11.78 -24.72
CA ALA A 126 0.10 -12.76 -25.44
C ALA A 126 0.22 -12.59 -26.98
N PRO A 127 0.23 -13.71 -27.74
CA PRO A 127 0.13 -13.67 -29.20
C PRO A 127 -1.14 -12.91 -29.65
N PRO A 128 -1.10 -12.15 -30.77
CA PRO A 128 -2.23 -11.34 -31.22
C PRO A 128 -3.55 -12.11 -31.33
N GLU A 129 -3.50 -13.38 -31.71
CA GLU A 129 -4.67 -14.26 -31.88
C GLU A 129 -5.32 -14.63 -30.54
N GLN A 130 -4.57 -14.56 -29.43
CA GLN A 130 -5.04 -14.93 -28.09
C GLN A 130 -5.51 -13.73 -27.27
N ARG A 131 -5.15 -12.51 -27.68
CA ARG A 131 -5.47 -11.27 -26.95
C ARG A 131 -6.96 -11.06 -26.71
N GLN A 132 -7.79 -11.38 -27.71
CA GLN A 132 -9.25 -11.26 -27.57
C GLN A 132 -9.81 -12.21 -26.51
N LYS A 133 -9.36 -13.47 -26.54
CA LYS A 133 -9.75 -14.47 -25.54
C LYS A 133 -9.32 -14.06 -24.14
N LEU A 134 -8.10 -13.52 -24.00
CA LEU A 134 -7.61 -12.97 -22.73
C LEU A 134 -8.53 -11.87 -22.20
N ILE A 135 -8.92 -10.91 -23.06
CA ILE A 135 -9.85 -9.83 -22.68
C ILE A 135 -11.22 -10.39 -22.30
N ASP A 136 -11.73 -11.39 -23.02
CA ASP A 136 -13.00 -12.05 -22.70
C ASP A 136 -12.99 -12.70 -21.34
N ASP A 137 -11.94 -13.45 -21.03
CA ASP A 137 -11.76 -14.11 -19.73
C ASP A 137 -11.67 -13.06 -18.60
N GLN A 138 -10.94 -11.96 -18.84
CA GLN A 138 -10.83 -10.84 -17.90
C GLN A 138 -12.19 -10.13 -17.69
N LEU A 139 -12.96 -9.88 -18.75
CA LEU A 139 -14.29 -9.27 -18.66
C LEU A 139 -15.26 -10.17 -17.89
N LYS A 140 -15.24 -11.48 -18.17
CA LYS A 140 -16.06 -12.46 -17.45
C LYS A 140 -15.71 -12.51 -15.96
N GLN A 141 -14.43 -12.43 -15.63
CA GLN A 141 -13.95 -12.33 -14.25
C GLN A 141 -14.44 -11.04 -13.57
N MET A 142 -14.35 -9.89 -14.24
CA MET A 142 -14.81 -8.63 -13.66
C MET A 142 -16.31 -8.66 -13.40
N GLN A 143 -17.10 -9.26 -14.30
CA GLN A 143 -18.54 -9.42 -14.11
C GLN A 143 -18.91 -10.38 -12.99
N SER A 144 -18.23 -11.52 -12.87
CA SER A 144 -18.50 -12.47 -11.79
C SER A 144 -18.20 -11.84 -10.43
N MET A 145 -17.09 -11.11 -10.35
CA MET A 145 -16.71 -10.36 -9.17
C MET A 145 -17.73 -9.24 -8.87
N GLN A 146 -18.11 -8.46 -9.88
CA GLN A 146 -19.11 -7.39 -9.72
C GLN A 146 -20.44 -7.95 -9.21
N LYS A 147 -20.95 -9.03 -9.80
CA LYS A 147 -22.20 -9.69 -9.35
C LYS A 147 -22.08 -10.22 -7.93
N ALA A 148 -20.94 -10.81 -7.56
CA ALA A 148 -20.70 -11.27 -6.20
C ALA A 148 -20.65 -10.11 -5.20
N PHE A 149 -20.03 -8.99 -5.57
CA PHE A 149 -20.05 -7.76 -4.77
C PHE A 149 -21.44 -7.16 -4.64
N GLU A 150 -22.24 -7.15 -5.71
CA GLU A 150 -23.63 -6.72 -5.68
C GLU A 150 -24.47 -7.60 -4.74
N GLY A 151 -24.26 -8.92 -4.78
CA GLY A 151 -24.90 -9.87 -3.85
C GLY A 151 -24.43 -9.70 -2.40
N SER A 152 -23.17 -9.30 -2.18
CA SER A 152 -22.61 -9.00 -0.86
C SER A 152 -22.82 -7.54 -0.43
N ARG A 153 -23.52 -6.72 -1.22
CA ARG A 153 -23.74 -5.30 -0.91
C ARG A 153 -24.46 -5.10 0.43
N SER A 154 -25.36 -6.01 0.79
CA SER A 154 -26.03 -6.02 2.10
C SER A 154 -25.06 -6.22 3.26
N MET A 155 -24.02 -7.06 3.10
CA MET A 155 -22.96 -7.23 4.10
C MET A 155 -22.10 -5.97 4.23
N PHE A 156 -21.80 -5.30 3.11
CA PHE A 156 -21.07 -4.03 3.11
C PHE A 156 -21.87 -2.89 3.77
N GLN A 157 -23.19 -2.89 3.62
CA GLN A 157 -24.07 -1.90 4.25
C GLN A 157 -24.08 -2.04 5.77
N GLY A 158 -23.99 -3.27 6.30
CA GLY A 158 -23.88 -3.55 7.74
C GLY A 158 -22.54 -3.15 8.37
N LEU A 159 -21.47 -3.06 7.57
CA LEU A 159 -20.14 -2.60 7.97
C LEU A 159 -20.00 -1.06 7.95
N GLY A 160 -21.11 -0.33 8.11
CA GLY A 160 -21.10 1.15 8.14
C GLY A 160 -21.10 1.80 6.74
N GLY A 161 -21.40 1.05 5.69
CA GLY A 161 -21.70 1.60 4.36
C GLY A 161 -23.13 2.15 4.27
N ALA A 162 -23.53 3.03 5.18
CA ALA A 162 -24.86 3.62 5.22
C ALA A 162 -24.80 5.11 5.59
N GLN A 163 -24.41 5.95 4.63
CA GLN A 163 -25.08 7.24 4.44
C GLN A 163 -24.88 7.72 3.01
N GLY A 164 -25.92 7.56 2.18
CA GLY A 164 -25.87 7.95 0.79
C GLY A 164 -27.08 7.50 0.00
N GLY A 165 -28.27 7.93 0.44
CA GLY A 165 -29.44 7.99 -0.44
C GLY A 165 -30.75 7.51 0.18
N GLN A 166 -31.50 8.43 0.80
CA GLN A 166 -32.95 8.48 0.60
C GLN A 166 -33.47 9.92 0.79
N ALA A 167 -33.94 10.49 -0.33
CA ALA A 167 -34.90 11.57 -0.56
C ALA A 167 -35.24 12.61 0.55
N GLY A 168 -35.21 13.89 0.17
CA GLY A 168 -35.96 14.97 0.83
C GLY A 168 -35.26 16.32 0.72
N GLY A 169 -35.83 17.27 -0.05
CA GLY A 169 -35.20 18.55 -0.36
C GLY A 169 -34.99 19.48 0.84
N ALA A 170 -33.92 20.29 0.78
CA ALA A 170 -33.82 21.63 1.35
C ALA A 170 -32.41 22.21 1.05
N GLN A 171 -32.40 23.28 0.26
CA GLN A 171 -31.70 24.55 0.53
C GLN A 171 -30.27 24.52 1.11
N GLY A 172 -29.33 24.86 0.22
CA GLY A 172 -27.97 25.40 0.39
C GLY A 172 -27.29 25.48 1.75
N ARG A 173 -26.03 25.02 1.80
CA ARG A 173 -24.91 25.80 2.37
C ARG A 173 -23.56 25.29 1.84
N ALA A 174 -22.74 26.23 1.38
CA ALA A 174 -21.34 26.01 1.06
C ALA A 174 -20.58 25.53 2.32
N GLY A 175 -19.79 24.47 2.16
CA GLY A 175 -18.98 23.90 3.23
C GLY A 175 -17.99 22.89 2.66
N ASN A 176 -16.76 23.34 2.47
CA ASN A 176 -15.60 22.57 2.09
C ASN A 176 -15.34 21.44 3.11
N GLN A 177 -15.77 20.21 2.82
CA GLN A 177 -15.37 19.01 3.58
C GLN A 177 -15.01 17.89 2.61
N GLN A 178 -13.69 17.66 2.51
CA GLN A 178 -13.10 16.47 1.92
C GLN A 178 -13.41 15.27 2.82
N THR A 179 -14.57 14.63 2.60
CA THR A 179 -14.90 13.40 3.31
C THR A 179 -14.25 12.22 2.60
N ALA A 180 -13.08 11.84 3.09
CA ALA A 180 -12.46 10.57 2.79
C ALA A 180 -13.26 9.44 3.45
N GLY A 181 -14.00 8.65 2.68
CA GLY A 181 -14.57 7.40 3.21
C GLY A 181 -15.71 6.80 2.40
N GLY A 182 -15.43 5.66 1.74
CA GLY A 182 -16.46 4.71 1.30
C GLY A 182 -16.61 4.54 -0.22
N PRO A 183 -16.92 3.32 -0.71
CA PRO A 183 -17.16 3.04 -2.13
C PRO A 183 -18.58 3.49 -2.52
N GLY A 184 -18.84 4.79 -2.46
CA GLY A 184 -20.02 5.42 -3.07
C GLY A 184 -19.78 5.74 -4.55
N PRO A 185 -20.82 6.05 -5.34
CA PRO A 185 -20.64 6.49 -6.72
C PRO A 185 -19.80 7.78 -6.71
N ARG A 186 -18.52 7.65 -7.06
CA ARG A 186 -17.58 8.78 -7.13
C ARG A 186 -18.16 9.84 -8.06
N SER A 187 -18.14 11.09 -7.61
CA SER A 187 -18.47 12.23 -8.47
C SER A 187 -17.63 12.17 -9.75
N GLU A 188 -18.12 12.75 -10.84
CA GLU A 188 -17.34 12.82 -12.09
C GLU A 188 -16.00 13.54 -11.88
N GLU A 189 -15.98 14.50 -10.95
CA GLU A 189 -14.79 15.23 -10.53
C GLU A 189 -13.78 14.32 -9.84
N ASP A 190 -14.20 13.49 -8.88
CA ASP A 190 -13.32 12.52 -8.20
C ASP A 190 -12.75 11.49 -9.19
N ARG A 191 -13.58 11.03 -10.14
CA ARG A 191 -13.14 10.14 -11.22
C ARG A 191 -12.12 10.80 -12.13
N SER A 192 -12.29 12.09 -12.42
CA SER A 192 -11.39 12.87 -13.25
C SER A 192 -10.07 13.18 -12.53
N ALA A 193 -10.12 13.53 -11.25
CA ALA A 193 -8.95 13.77 -10.41
C ALA A 193 -8.14 12.49 -10.21
N TRP A 194 -8.79 11.35 -9.98
CA TRP A 194 -8.12 10.05 -9.90
C TRP A 194 -7.44 9.69 -11.23
N ARG A 195 -8.14 9.84 -12.36
CA ARG A 195 -7.56 9.63 -13.70
C ARG A 195 -6.35 10.53 -13.91
N LYS A 196 -6.46 11.82 -13.57
CA LYS A 196 -5.37 12.79 -13.68
C LYS A 196 -4.16 12.34 -12.87
N ARG A 197 -4.34 11.94 -11.60
CA ARG A 197 -3.23 11.43 -10.76
C ARG A 197 -2.58 10.18 -11.33
N MET A 198 -3.38 9.29 -11.91
CA MET A 198 -2.88 8.06 -12.55
C MET A 198 -2.06 8.39 -13.82
N ILE A 199 -2.52 9.36 -14.60
CA ILE A 199 -1.83 9.87 -15.79
C ILE A 199 -0.54 10.59 -15.37
N ASP A 200 -0.58 11.51 -14.41
CA ASP A 200 0.57 12.28 -13.94
C ASP A 200 1.64 11.38 -13.30
N GLY A 201 1.24 10.26 -12.69
CA GLY A 201 2.14 9.26 -12.11
C GLY A 201 2.63 8.16 -13.07
N SER A 202 2.19 8.15 -14.33
CA SER A 202 2.61 7.14 -15.33
C SER A 202 3.56 7.72 -16.37
N SER A 203 4.54 6.93 -16.80
CA SER A 203 5.45 7.31 -17.88
C SER A 203 4.72 7.39 -19.23
N PRO A 204 5.25 8.12 -20.23
CA PRO A 204 4.63 8.18 -21.56
C PRO A 204 4.42 6.78 -22.19
N SER A 205 5.39 5.87 -22.03
CA SER A 205 5.28 4.50 -22.54
C SER A 205 4.23 3.68 -21.80
N GLN A 206 4.15 3.80 -20.47
CA GLN A 206 3.13 3.12 -19.67
C GLN A 206 1.73 3.62 -20.02
N ARG A 207 1.57 4.94 -20.22
CA ARG A 207 0.31 5.55 -20.61
C ARG A 207 -0.17 5.09 -21.99
N ALA A 208 0.74 4.94 -22.96
CA ALA A 208 0.42 4.41 -24.28
C ALA A 208 -0.09 2.96 -24.18
N ARG A 209 0.64 2.10 -23.44
CA ARG A 209 0.24 0.70 -23.21
C ARG A 209 -1.13 0.59 -22.55
N TRP A 210 -1.38 1.41 -21.53
CA TRP A 210 -2.68 1.44 -20.86
C TRP A 210 -3.78 1.91 -21.79
N THR A 211 -3.55 2.98 -22.56
CA THR A 211 -4.54 3.53 -23.50
C THR A 211 -4.94 2.48 -24.54
N GLU A 212 -3.96 1.77 -25.11
CA GLU A 212 -4.22 0.69 -26.07
C GLU A 212 -5.01 -0.45 -25.41
N TYR A 213 -4.52 -0.98 -24.28
CA TYR A 213 -5.19 -2.07 -23.57
C TYR A 213 -6.64 -1.71 -23.19
N PHE A 214 -6.87 -0.54 -22.58
CA PHE A 214 -8.22 -0.12 -22.20
C PHE A 214 -9.10 0.16 -23.40
N GLY A 215 -8.54 0.66 -24.51
CA GLY A 215 -9.26 0.82 -25.77
C GLY A 215 -9.77 -0.53 -26.30
N GLU A 216 -8.93 -1.57 -26.27
CA GLU A 216 -9.31 -2.91 -26.72
C GLU A 216 -10.32 -3.59 -25.80
N VAL A 217 -10.14 -3.44 -24.48
CA VAL A 217 -11.13 -3.90 -23.50
C VAL A 217 -12.49 -3.23 -23.76
N GLU A 218 -12.51 -1.92 -24.00
CA GLU A 218 -13.73 -1.16 -24.26
C GLU A 218 -14.42 -1.60 -25.56
N LYS A 219 -13.67 -1.73 -26.66
CA LYS A 219 -14.20 -2.25 -27.93
C LYS A 219 -14.84 -3.63 -27.74
N ARG A 220 -14.15 -4.52 -27.01
CA ARG A 220 -14.67 -5.88 -26.79
C ARG A 220 -15.93 -5.87 -25.93
N ARG A 221 -15.96 -5.01 -24.91
CA ARG A 221 -17.09 -4.81 -24.01
C ARG A 221 -18.32 -4.28 -24.76
N GLN A 222 -18.13 -3.35 -25.70
CA GLN A 222 -19.18 -2.85 -26.60
C GLN A 222 -19.69 -3.96 -27.53
N ALA A 223 -18.79 -4.76 -28.12
CA ALA A 223 -19.18 -5.90 -28.96
C ALA A 223 -20.01 -6.95 -28.21
N LEU A 224 -19.80 -7.08 -26.89
CA LEU A 224 -20.57 -7.96 -26.00
C LEU A 224 -21.83 -7.31 -25.40
N GLY A 225 -22.15 -6.06 -25.76
CA GLY A 225 -23.33 -5.34 -25.25
C GLY A 225 -23.27 -5.02 -23.75
N LEU A 226 -22.08 -4.90 -23.17
CA LEU A 226 -21.90 -4.72 -21.73
C LEU A 226 -21.93 -3.23 -21.34
N PRO A 227 -22.60 -2.86 -20.22
CA PRO A 227 -22.83 -1.47 -19.83
C PRO A 227 -21.55 -0.76 -19.38
N GLY A 228 -21.32 0.47 -19.87
CA GLY A 228 -20.25 1.43 -19.52
C GLY A 228 -19.33 1.07 -18.34
N GLY A 229 -18.08 0.70 -18.59
CA GLY A 229 -17.10 0.36 -17.55
C GLY A 229 -16.31 1.61 -17.20
N GLY A 230 -16.25 1.97 -15.92
CA GLY A 230 -15.56 3.18 -15.42
C GLY A 230 -14.02 3.15 -15.53
N GLY A 231 -13.47 2.50 -16.56
CA GLY A 231 -12.05 2.50 -16.87
C GLY A 231 -11.57 3.87 -17.37
N PRO A 232 -10.24 4.11 -17.39
CA PRO A 232 -9.66 5.40 -17.76
C PRO A 232 -9.94 5.85 -19.20
N GLY A 233 -10.50 4.98 -20.05
CA GLY A 233 -10.93 5.27 -21.43
C GLY A 233 -12.44 5.25 -21.68
N GLY A 234 -13.28 5.24 -20.63
CA GLY A 234 -14.74 5.35 -20.80
C GLY A 234 -15.16 6.66 -21.50
N PRO A 235 -16.30 6.69 -22.20
CA PRO A 235 -16.74 7.86 -22.96
C PRO A 235 -16.80 9.11 -22.07
N ARG A 236 -16.39 10.23 -22.67
CA ARG A 236 -16.50 11.58 -22.13
C ARG A 236 -17.96 12.02 -22.05
#